data_AF-A0A2P8CY02-F1
#
_entry.id   AF-A0A2P8CY02-F1
#
_cell.length_a   1.000
_cell.length_b   1.000
_cell.length_c   1.000
_cell.angle_alpha   90.00
_cell.angle_beta   90.00
_cell.angle_gamma   90.00
#
_symmetry.space_group_name_H-M   'P 1'
#
loop_
_entity.id
_entity.type
_entity.pdbx_description
1 polymer ?
#
loop_
_entity_poly.entity_id
_entity_poly.type
_entity_poly.pdbx_seq_one_letter_code
_entity_poly.pdbx_strand_id
1 'polypeptide(L)'
;MSMLNLINERFLDILFSDRKIIVSKNDAQKNISEQLLTVSVLLFIPAYNNRDAEEVQLHKILKACALQPEQYAIITGDNTWLDFRELEQVKHVLLFGMSEEALGLGIHLPFNRVTGFDGRSWIKTYAISDVMQNQQVKNDLWQQALKPHFIG
;
A
#
# COMPACT_ATOMS: atom_id res chain seq x y z
N MET A 1 3.45 39.34 31.85
CA MET A 1 4.04 39.20 30.50
C MET A 1 5.06 38.10 30.58
N SER A 2 5.04 37.00 29.85
CA SER A 2 4.20 36.45 28.79
C SER A 2 4.64 34.97 28.81
N MET A 3 3.74 33.97 28.88
CA MET A 3 3.28 33.26 27.68
C MET A 3 4.43 33.06 26.66
N LEU A 4 4.92 31.87 26.32
CA LEU A 4 4.24 30.62 26.01
C LEU A 4 5.32 29.60 25.56
N ASN A 5 5.09 28.31 25.83
CA ASN A 5 5.34 27.16 24.95
C ASN A 5 6.64 27.04 24.13
N LEU A 6 7.40 25.96 24.40
CA LEU A 6 7.58 24.76 23.55
C LEU A 6 8.80 24.01 24.12
N ILE A 7 8.61 23.04 25.02
CA ILE A 7 8.71 21.61 24.68
C ILE A 7 9.17 21.41 23.23
N ASN A 8 10.48 21.44 23.02
CA ASN A 8 11.10 21.24 21.71
C ASN A 8 11.98 19.99 21.80
N GLU A 9 11.33 18.85 22.03
CA GLU A 9 11.89 17.58 21.62
C GLU A 9 11.79 17.47 20.10
N ARG A 10 12.91 17.69 19.42
CA ARG A 10 13.34 16.70 18.43
C ARG A 10 14.60 16.05 18.96
N PHE A 11 14.35 15.10 19.87
CA PHE A 11 15.30 14.20 20.51
C PHE A 11 15.56 12.94 19.68
N LEU A 12 15.49 13.02 18.34
CA LEU A 12 15.90 11.93 17.46
C LEU A 12 16.95 12.47 16.47
N ASP A 13 18.19 12.22 16.88
CA ASP A 13 19.43 12.09 16.10
C ASP A 13 19.98 13.31 15.36
N ILE A 14 20.59 14.22 16.13
CA ILE A 14 21.59 15.17 15.62
C ILE A 14 22.91 14.91 16.36
N LEU A 15 23.92 14.36 15.66
CA LEU A 15 25.29 14.23 16.16
C LEU A 15 26.12 15.45 15.74
N PHE A 16 26.65 16.19 16.72
CA PHE A 16 27.59 17.28 16.47
C PHE A 16 29.03 16.77 16.61
N SER A 17 29.79 16.78 15.51
CA SER A 17 31.26 16.69 15.54
C SER A 17 31.84 17.80 14.66
N ASP A 18 32.68 18.63 15.28
CA ASP A 18 33.55 19.68 14.73
C ASP A 18 33.12 20.33 13.39
N ARG A 19 32.32 21.40 13.53
CA ARG A 19 32.16 22.52 12.59
C ARG A 19 31.87 22.15 11.12
N LYS A 20 31.22 21.01 10.90
CA LYS A 20 30.45 20.76 9.67
C LYS A 20 29.06 20.32 10.09
N ILE A 21 28.07 21.16 9.81
CA ILE A 21 26.68 20.74 9.85
C ILE A 21 26.53 19.76 8.68
N ILE A 22 26.55 18.46 8.99
CA ILE A 22 26.02 17.47 8.08
C ILE A 22 24.51 17.65 8.18
N VAL A 23 23.95 18.45 7.28
CA VAL A 23 22.52 18.35 6.99
C VAL A 23 22.37 16.96 6.38
N SER A 24 22.03 15.98 7.21
CA SER A 24 21.39 14.77 6.69
C SER A 24 20.07 15.28 6.13
N LYS A 25 20.09 15.63 4.84
CA LYS A 25 18.86 15.61 4.08
C LYS A 25 18.39 14.18 4.26
N ASN A 26 17.27 14.03 4.95
CA ASN A 26 16.45 12.86 4.78
C ASN A 26 16.01 12.90 3.30
N ASP A 27 16.90 12.48 2.42
CA ASP A 27 16.67 12.16 1.01
C ASP A 27 15.89 10.83 0.95
N ALA A 28 14.90 10.68 1.83
CA ALA A 28 13.80 9.75 1.70
C ALA A 28 12.70 10.36 0.83
N GLN A 29 13.05 11.28 -0.08
CA GLN A 29 12.50 11.19 -1.43
C GLN A 29 13.02 9.87 -2.02
N LYS A 30 12.49 8.74 -1.52
CA LYS A 30 12.46 7.50 -2.29
C LYS A 30 11.85 7.94 -3.61
N ASN A 31 12.64 7.91 -4.67
CA ASN A 31 12.20 8.27 -6.01
C ASN A 31 10.94 7.46 -6.30
N ILE A 32 9.78 8.08 -6.11
CA ILE A 32 8.51 7.56 -6.56
C ILE A 32 8.71 7.49 -8.07
N SER A 33 8.89 6.26 -8.57
CA SER A 33 9.09 6.01 -10.00
C SER A 33 8.03 6.79 -10.77
N GLU A 34 8.39 7.47 -11.85
CA GLU A 34 7.44 8.28 -12.65
C GLU A 34 6.18 7.48 -13.04
N GLN A 35 6.30 6.16 -13.14
CA GLN A 35 5.20 5.21 -13.35
C GLN A 35 4.13 5.26 -12.25
N LEU A 36 4.51 5.50 -11.00
CA LEU A 36 3.57 5.60 -9.88
C LEU A 36 2.73 6.89 -9.94
N LEU A 37 3.15 7.90 -10.71
CA LEU A 37 2.39 9.13 -10.90
C LEU A 37 1.17 8.95 -11.81
N THR A 38 1.07 7.83 -12.53
CA THR A 38 -0.02 7.58 -13.49
C THR A 38 -0.97 6.45 -13.08
N VAL A 39 -0.60 5.62 -12.10
CA VAL A 39 -1.41 4.47 -11.69
C VAL A 39 -2.59 4.87 -10.83
N SER A 40 -3.74 4.23 -11.05
CA SER A 40 -4.94 4.44 -10.25
C SER A 40 -5.15 3.37 -9.17
N VAL A 41 -4.41 2.26 -9.25
CA VAL A 41 -4.48 1.13 -8.33
C VAL A 41 -3.10 0.83 -7.73
N LEU A 42 -3.03 0.73 -6.41
CA LEU A 42 -1.85 0.20 -5.72
C LEU A 42 -2.15 -1.18 -5.11
N LEU A 43 -1.23 -2.11 -5.29
CA LEU A 43 -1.28 -3.44 -4.70
C LEU A 43 -0.14 -3.59 -3.71
N PHE A 44 -0.45 -3.84 -2.44
CA PHE A 44 0.54 -4.18 -1.44
C PHE A 44 0.53 -5.68 -1.19
N ILE A 45 1.70 -6.30 -1.39
CA ILE A 45 1.91 -7.72 -1.17
C ILE A 45 3.18 -7.91 -0.31
N PRO A 46 3.23 -8.92 0.56
CA PRO A 46 4.47 -9.32 1.21
C PRO A 46 5.46 -9.87 0.17
N ALA A 47 6.68 -10.18 0.61
CA ALA A 47 7.61 -10.92 -0.22
C ALA A 47 6.98 -12.26 -0.67
N TYR A 48 7.10 -12.59 -1.95
CA TYR A 48 6.56 -13.82 -2.52
C TYR A 48 7.16 -15.06 -1.85
N ASN A 49 6.32 -16.06 -1.57
CA ASN A 49 6.80 -17.38 -1.16
C ASN A 49 7.20 -18.22 -2.38
N ASN A 50 6.37 -18.20 -3.42
CA ASN A 50 6.67 -18.76 -4.74
C ASN A 50 6.35 -17.72 -5.82
N ARG A 51 7.37 -16.94 -6.18
CA ARG A 51 7.25 -15.79 -7.09
C ARG A 51 6.52 -16.15 -8.39
N ASP A 52 6.97 -17.19 -9.10
CA ASP A 52 6.42 -17.52 -10.42
C ASP A 52 4.93 -17.89 -10.34
N ALA A 53 4.55 -18.71 -9.36
CA ALA A 53 3.17 -19.15 -9.20
C ALA A 53 2.24 -18.01 -8.74
N GLU A 54 2.71 -17.21 -7.79
CA GLU A 54 1.96 -16.09 -7.22
C GLU A 54 1.82 -14.93 -8.22
N GLU A 55 2.88 -14.59 -8.96
CA GLU A 55 2.80 -13.58 -10.03
C GLU A 55 1.80 -14.01 -11.11
N VAL A 56 1.82 -15.26 -11.56
CA VAL A 56 0.84 -15.76 -12.55
C VAL A 56 -0.58 -15.63 -12.01
N GLN A 57 -0.82 -15.95 -10.74
CA GLN A 57 -2.15 -15.81 -10.16
C GLN A 57 -2.57 -14.35 -10.03
N LEU A 58 -1.67 -13.47 -9.60
CA LEU A 58 -1.93 -12.04 -9.46
C LEU A 58 -2.32 -11.44 -10.81
N HIS A 59 -1.59 -11.76 -11.87
CA HIS A 59 -1.92 -11.33 -13.24
C HIS A 59 -3.29 -11.83 -13.69
N LYS A 60 -3.68 -13.07 -13.33
CA LYS A 60 -5.04 -13.58 -13.63
C LYS A 60 -6.12 -12.76 -12.91
N ILE A 61 -5.88 -12.39 -11.65
CA ILE A 61 -6.81 -11.56 -10.86
C ILE A 61 -6.94 -10.17 -11.50
N LEU A 62 -5.82 -9.52 -11.79
CA LEU A 62 -5.79 -8.18 -12.40
C LEU A 62 -6.45 -8.16 -13.78
N LYS A 63 -6.17 -9.17 -14.61
CA LYS A 63 -6.82 -9.35 -15.92
C LYS A 63 -8.32 -9.57 -15.78
N ALA A 64 -8.77 -10.35 -14.78
CA ALA A 64 -10.19 -10.53 -14.52
C ALA A 64 -10.87 -9.22 -14.12
N CYS A 65 -10.16 -8.33 -13.41
CA CYS A 65 -10.62 -6.97 -13.08
C CYS A 65 -10.52 -5.97 -14.26
N ALA A 66 -10.18 -6.43 -15.47
CA ALA A 66 -9.98 -5.61 -16.67
C ALA A 66 -8.93 -4.49 -16.51
N LEU A 67 -7.99 -4.63 -15.57
CA LEU A 67 -6.92 -3.67 -15.33
C LEU A 67 -5.78 -3.85 -16.33
N GLN A 68 -5.38 -2.76 -16.98
CA GLN A 68 -4.20 -2.71 -17.84
C GLN A 68 -2.92 -2.52 -17.00
N PRO A 69 -1.76 -3.00 -17.47
CA PRO A 69 -0.48 -2.87 -16.74
C PRO A 69 -0.14 -1.44 -16.31
N GLU A 70 -0.57 -0.44 -17.06
CA GLU A 70 -0.28 0.98 -16.80
C GLU A 70 -1.17 1.58 -15.71
N GLN A 71 -2.25 0.88 -15.31
CA GLN A 71 -3.23 1.35 -14.34
C GLN A 71 -2.87 0.94 -12.91
N TYR A 72 -1.94 -0.01 -12.72
CA TYR A 72 -1.61 -0.53 -11.41
C TYR A 72 -0.11 -0.57 -11.15
N ALA A 73 0.26 -0.48 -9.87
CA ALA A 73 1.61 -0.81 -9.42
C ALA A 73 1.56 -1.82 -8.27
N ILE A 74 2.53 -2.72 -8.27
CA ILE A 74 2.73 -3.73 -7.22
C ILE A 74 3.86 -3.25 -6.32
N ILE A 75 3.55 -3.07 -5.05
CA ILE A 75 4.45 -2.63 -4.00
C ILE A 75 4.78 -3.84 -3.14
N THR A 76 6.07 -4.17 -3.09
CA THR A 76 6.63 -5.21 -2.23
C THR A 76 7.60 -4.58 -1.23
N GLY A 77 7.77 -5.21 -0.07
CA GLY A 77 8.70 -4.77 0.98
C GLY A 77 8.11 -3.76 1.97
N ASP A 78 8.99 -3.05 2.68
CA ASP A 78 8.66 -2.29 3.90
C ASP A 78 8.14 -0.86 3.65
N ASN A 79 7.41 -0.65 2.55
CA ASN A 79 6.81 0.66 2.31
C ASN A 79 5.51 0.80 3.11
N THR A 80 5.24 2.01 3.61
CA THR A 80 4.07 2.35 4.40
C THR A 80 3.05 3.11 3.56
N TRP A 81 1.81 3.27 4.05
CA TRP A 81 0.81 4.08 3.34
C TRP A 81 1.24 5.55 3.20
N LEU A 82 2.00 6.07 4.17
CA LEU A 82 2.49 7.45 4.16
C LEU A 82 3.33 7.77 2.92
N ASP A 83 4.04 6.78 2.38
CA ASP A 83 4.88 6.93 1.18
C ASP A 83 4.06 7.23 -0.09
N PHE A 84 2.77 6.89 -0.09
CA PHE A 84 1.88 6.98 -1.27
C PHE A 84 0.67 7.87 -1.04
N ARG A 85 0.49 8.41 0.16
CA ARG A 85 -0.71 9.14 0.57
C ARG A 85 -1.00 10.37 -0.29
N GLU A 86 0.05 11.05 -0.73
CA GLU A 86 -0.02 12.26 -1.56
C GLU A 86 -0.32 11.96 -3.04
N LEU A 87 -0.42 10.68 -3.43
CA LEU A 87 -0.75 10.27 -4.79
C LEU A 87 -2.27 10.35 -5.01
N GLU A 88 -2.76 11.53 -5.40
CA GLU A 88 -4.19 11.80 -5.62
C GLU A 88 -4.80 10.96 -6.74
N GLN A 89 -4.02 10.55 -7.73
CA GLN A 89 -4.46 9.69 -8.84
C GLN A 89 -4.82 8.27 -8.38
N VAL A 90 -4.26 7.81 -7.25
CA VAL A 90 -4.53 6.49 -6.70
C VAL A 90 -5.91 6.49 -6.07
N LYS A 91 -6.83 5.74 -6.68
CA LYS A 91 -8.23 5.63 -6.25
C LYS A 91 -8.50 4.34 -5.49
N HIS A 92 -7.67 3.32 -5.74
CA HIS A 92 -7.90 1.97 -5.23
C HIS A 92 -6.62 1.40 -4.61
N VAL A 93 -6.76 0.77 -3.45
CA VAL A 93 -5.68 0.10 -2.73
C VAL A 93 -6.09 -1.33 -2.42
N LEU A 94 -5.30 -2.29 -2.87
CA LEU A 94 -5.52 -3.71 -2.64
C LEU A 94 -4.43 -4.25 -1.72
N LEU A 95 -4.81 -4.92 -0.64
CA LEU A 95 -3.91 -5.54 0.32
C LEU A 95 -4.04 -7.05 0.23
N PHE A 96 -2.98 -7.74 -0.21
CA PHE A 96 -2.93 -9.20 -0.24
C PHE A 96 -1.98 -9.69 0.84
N GLY A 97 -2.51 -10.24 1.93
CA GLY A 97 -1.70 -10.79 3.02
C GLY A 97 -0.93 -9.74 3.84
N MET A 98 -1.20 -8.45 3.62
CA MET A 98 -0.65 -7.34 4.40
C MET A 98 -1.62 -6.94 5.52
N SER A 99 -1.08 -6.66 6.71
CA SER A 99 -1.85 -6.07 7.80
C SER A 99 -1.90 -4.54 7.68
N GLU A 100 -2.93 -3.94 8.27
CA GLU A 100 -3.10 -2.50 8.38
C GLU A 100 -1.94 -1.88 9.18
N GLU A 101 -1.53 -2.56 10.24
CA GLU A 101 -0.39 -2.18 11.09
C GLU A 101 0.92 -2.11 10.31
N ALA A 102 1.18 -3.07 9.41
CA ALA A 102 2.38 -3.08 8.56
C ALA A 102 2.43 -1.87 7.60
N LEU A 103 1.27 -1.30 7.27
CA LEU A 103 1.16 -0.08 6.47
C LEU A 103 1.11 1.21 7.31
N GLY A 104 1.18 1.10 8.64
CA GLY A 104 1.05 2.23 9.55
C GLY A 104 -0.38 2.78 9.66
N LEU A 105 -1.39 1.93 9.41
CA LEU A 105 -2.80 2.32 9.45
C LEU A 105 -3.44 2.00 10.80
N GLY A 106 -4.11 3.00 11.39
CA GLY A 106 -4.85 2.87 12.65
C GLY A 106 -6.32 2.45 12.47
N ILE A 107 -6.63 1.66 11.44
CA ILE A 107 -8.00 1.22 11.10
C ILE A 107 -8.07 -0.28 10.95
N HIS A 108 -9.29 -0.83 11.01
CA HIS A 108 -9.55 -2.22 10.67
C HIS A 108 -10.25 -2.31 9.30
N LEU A 109 -9.65 -3.06 8.37
CA LEU A 109 -10.22 -3.35 7.06
C LEU A 109 -10.81 -4.76 7.06
N PRO A 110 -12.12 -4.93 6.82
CA PRO A 110 -12.72 -6.25 6.70
C PRO A 110 -12.18 -7.00 5.48
N PHE A 111 -11.97 -8.31 5.64
CA PHE A 111 -11.53 -9.17 4.54
C PHE A 111 -12.61 -9.26 3.44
N ASN A 112 -12.15 -9.29 2.19
CA ASN A 112 -12.95 -9.51 0.98
C ASN A 112 -14.12 -8.51 0.82
N ARG A 113 -13.94 -7.28 1.29
CA ARG A 113 -14.94 -6.20 1.15
C ARG A 113 -14.28 -4.90 0.75
N VAL A 114 -15.03 -4.07 0.04
CA VAL A 114 -14.64 -2.70 -0.29
C VAL A 114 -14.91 -1.80 0.92
N THR A 115 -13.90 -1.03 1.32
CA THR A 115 -14.00 -0.07 2.43
C THR A 115 -13.51 1.29 1.96
N GLY A 116 -14.29 2.34 2.22
CA GLY A 116 -13.85 3.72 1.98
C GLY A 116 -12.93 4.20 3.09
N PHE A 117 -11.71 4.62 2.75
CA PHE A 117 -10.76 5.20 3.70
C PHE A 117 -9.80 6.16 3.00
N ASP A 118 -9.53 7.31 3.62
CA ASP A 118 -8.61 8.35 3.12
C ASP A 118 -8.93 8.77 1.66
N GLY A 119 -10.23 8.91 1.35
CA GLY A 119 -10.73 9.25 0.02
C GLY A 119 -10.63 8.15 -1.04
N ARG A 120 -10.24 6.93 -0.65
CA ARG A 120 -9.92 5.82 -1.56
C ARG A 120 -10.71 4.57 -1.22
N SER A 121 -10.80 3.66 -2.18
CA SER A 121 -11.40 2.34 -1.98
C SER A 121 -10.33 1.32 -1.62
N TRP A 122 -10.49 0.69 -0.46
CA TRP A 122 -9.57 -0.31 0.07
C TRP A 122 -10.20 -1.69 0.02
N ILE A 123 -9.44 -2.68 -0.42
CA ILE A 123 -9.84 -4.08 -0.36
C ILE A 123 -8.70 -4.85 0.29
N LYS A 124 -8.99 -5.50 1.43
CA LYS A 124 -8.05 -6.39 2.10
C LYS A 124 -8.43 -7.84 1.88
N THR A 125 -7.45 -8.69 1.61
CA THR A 125 -7.63 -10.13 1.47
C THR A 125 -6.41 -10.89 1.98
N TYR A 126 -6.48 -12.21 1.93
CA TYR A 126 -5.41 -13.11 2.34
C TYR A 126 -4.21 -13.03 1.37
N ALA A 127 -3.09 -13.67 1.75
CA ALA A 127 -1.93 -13.74 0.86
C ALA A 127 -2.30 -14.45 -0.45
N ILE A 128 -1.58 -14.15 -1.53
CA ILE A 128 -1.86 -14.72 -2.85
C ILE A 128 -1.84 -16.26 -2.79
N SER A 129 -0.87 -16.84 -2.06
CA SER A 129 -0.78 -18.28 -1.81
C SER A 129 -2.04 -18.88 -1.20
N ASP A 130 -2.66 -18.19 -0.24
CA ASP A 130 -3.87 -18.66 0.45
C ASP A 130 -5.10 -18.55 -0.46
N VAL A 131 -5.19 -17.45 -1.21
CA VAL A 131 -6.24 -17.24 -2.21
C VAL A 131 -6.18 -18.33 -3.30
N MET A 132 -4.98 -18.79 -3.67
CA MET A 132 -4.80 -19.88 -4.64
C MET A 132 -5.29 -21.23 -4.12
N GLN A 133 -5.09 -21.51 -2.83
CA GLN A 133 -5.40 -22.80 -2.23
C GLN A 133 -6.85 -22.91 -1.76
N ASN A 134 -7.51 -21.78 -1.48
CA ASN A 134 -8.85 -21.77 -0.90
C ASN A 134 -9.89 -21.22 -1.89
N GLN A 135 -10.69 -22.13 -2.47
CA GLN A 135 -11.73 -21.78 -3.43
C GLN A 135 -12.83 -20.88 -2.83
N GLN A 136 -13.15 -21.04 -1.54
CA GLN A 136 -14.13 -20.20 -0.87
C GLN A 136 -13.62 -18.76 -0.76
N VAL A 137 -12.38 -18.56 -0.31
CA VAL A 137 -11.73 -17.25 -0.23
C VAL A 137 -11.69 -16.57 -1.60
N LYS A 138 -11.33 -17.32 -2.64
CA LYS A 138 -11.31 -16.81 -4.02
C LYS A 138 -12.70 -16.37 -4.49
N ASN A 139 -13.72 -17.17 -4.20
CA ASN A 139 -15.11 -16.84 -4.55
C ASN A 139 -15.59 -15.60 -3.82
N ASP A 140 -15.31 -15.49 -2.51
CA ASP A 140 -15.71 -14.36 -1.69
C ASP A 140 -15.01 -13.08 -2.16
N LEU A 141 -13.69 -13.11 -2.36
CA LEU A 141 -12.93 -11.98 -2.91
C LEU A 141 -13.50 -11.50 -4.24
N TRP A 142 -13.82 -12.44 -5.13
CA TRP A 142 -14.34 -12.10 -6.46
C TRP A 142 -15.76 -11.51 -6.40
N GLN A 143 -16.70 -12.21 -5.76
CA GLN A 143 -18.11 -11.85 -5.79
C GLN A 143 -18.43 -10.65 -4.89
N GLN A 144 -17.74 -10.53 -3.74
CA GLN A 144 -18.07 -9.52 -2.73
C GLN A 144 -17.26 -8.22 -2.89
N ALA A 145 -16.08 -8.28 -3.50
CA ALA A 145 -15.19 -7.12 -3.63
C ALA A 145 -14.80 -6.80 -5.07
N LEU A 146 -14.05 -7.67 -5.75
CA LEU A 146 -13.39 -7.31 -7.01
C LEU A 146 -14.37 -7.06 -8.16
N LYS A 147 -15.28 -8.01 -8.43
CA LYS A 147 -16.24 -7.90 -9.52
C LYS A 147 -17.15 -6.67 -9.40
N PRO A 148 -17.86 -6.43 -8.28
CA PRO A 148 -18.75 -5.27 -8.18
C PRO A 148 -17.99 -3.94 -8.22
N HIS A 149 -16.71 -3.94 -7.83
CA HIS A 149 -15.91 -2.71 -7.76
C HIS A 149 -15.24 -2.32 -9.08
N PHE A 150 -14.75 -3.29 -9.86
CA PHE A 150 -13.99 -3.02 -11.09
C PHE A 150 -14.78 -3.26 -12.39
N ILE A 151 -15.81 -4.11 -12.37
CA ILE A 151 -16.53 -4.56 -13.57
C ILE A 151 -18.01 -4.17 -13.54
N GLY A 152 -18.53 -3.86 -12.33
CA GLY A 152 -19.94 -3.60 -12.02
C GLY A 152 -20.71 -2.87 -13.11
#